data_AF-A0A2V9Y414-F1
#
_entry.id   AF-A0A2V9Y414-F1
#
_cell.length_a   1.000
_cell.length_b   1.000
_cell.length_c   1.000
_cell.angle_alpha   90.00
_cell.angle_beta   90.00
_cell.angle_gamma   90.00
#
_symmetry.space_group_name_H-M   'P 1'
#
loop_
_entity.id
_entity.type
_entity.pdbx_description
1 polymer ?
#
loop_
_entity_poly.entity_id
_entity_poly.type
_entity_poly.pdbx_seq_one_letter_code
_entity_poly.pdbx_strand_id
1 'polypeptide(L)'
;MHFELKSISEESIPEALAKVERYRLLNEPDLAESICLDILAIVPDHQQALISLLLARTDQFQSHVDTKPAQKVLAQIKGDYERAYYEGIIWERLGNARIRHGGAGAGASAYHALREAMDDYERAMGFATPGNDDAILRWNTCARVIMQNPDIRPAPEKEPAQEWELDEAGSRIADA
;
A
#
# COMPACT_ATOMS: atom_id res chain seq x y z
N MET A 1 -20.03 15.64 19.41
CA MET A 1 -19.56 17.04 19.43
C MET A 1 -19.15 17.38 18.01
N HIS A 2 -19.66 18.47 17.41
CA HIS A 2 -19.34 18.88 16.04
C HIS A 2 -18.58 20.21 16.12
N PHE A 3 -17.44 20.28 15.44
CA PHE A 3 -16.68 21.52 15.25
C PHE A 3 -16.76 21.96 13.79
N GLU A 4 -16.76 23.26 13.55
CA GLU A 4 -16.54 23.83 12.22
C GLU A 4 -15.04 24.12 12.06
N LEU A 5 -14.42 23.57 11.02
CA LEU A 5 -13.00 23.76 10.74
C LEU A 5 -12.77 25.18 10.20
N LYS A 6 -11.67 25.81 10.62
CA LYS A 6 -11.26 27.13 10.13
C LYS A 6 -10.51 26.95 8.83
N SER A 7 -10.95 27.61 7.77
CA SER A 7 -10.23 27.62 6.48
C SER A 7 -8.87 28.30 6.63
N ILE A 8 -7.84 27.70 6.03
CA ILE A 8 -6.57 28.39 5.77
C ILE A 8 -6.69 29.29 4.54
N SER A 9 -5.69 30.15 4.31
CA SER A 9 -5.60 30.94 3.08
C SER A 9 -4.72 30.23 2.03
N GLU A 10 -5.00 30.43 0.75
CA GLU A 10 -4.21 29.81 -0.34
C GLU A 10 -2.72 30.21 -0.28
N GLU A 11 -2.40 31.44 0.17
CA GLU A 11 -1.03 31.93 0.28
C GLU A 11 -0.20 31.16 1.33
N SER A 12 -0.86 30.47 2.27
CA SER A 12 -0.22 29.68 3.31
C SER A 12 0.14 28.25 2.87
N ILE A 13 -0.33 27.79 1.70
CA ILE A 13 -0.13 26.43 1.21
C ILE A 13 1.37 26.04 1.16
N PRO A 14 2.30 26.87 0.65
CA PRO A 14 3.72 26.50 0.61
C PRO A 14 4.30 26.22 2.01
N GLU A 15 3.96 27.04 3.01
CA GLU A 15 4.40 26.84 4.39
C GLU A 15 3.74 25.61 5.02
N ALA A 16 2.46 25.37 4.73
CA ALA A 16 1.73 24.20 5.17
C ALA A 16 2.34 22.89 4.63
N LEU A 17 2.73 22.85 3.35
CA LEU A 17 3.42 21.70 2.75
C LEU A 17 4.80 21.46 3.38
N ALA A 18 5.55 22.52 3.69
CA ALA A 18 6.81 22.38 4.41
C ALA A 18 6.62 21.76 5.81
N LYS A 19 5.52 22.11 6.51
CA LYS A 19 5.14 21.47 7.78
C LYS A 19 4.78 20.00 7.60
N VAL A 20 4.02 19.66 6.55
CA VAL A 20 3.67 18.27 6.21
C VAL A 20 4.92 17.41 6.04
N GLU A 21 5.90 17.88 5.27
CA GLU A 21 7.18 17.17 5.11
C GLU A 21 7.89 16.98 6.46
N ARG A 22 7.99 18.06 7.24
CA ARG A 22 8.65 18.03 8.56
C ARG A 22 7.97 17.06 9.54
N TYR A 23 6.65 17.06 9.62
CA TYR A 23 5.92 16.16 10.52
C TYR A 23 6.08 14.70 10.12
N ARG A 24 6.11 14.40 8.81
CA ARG A 24 6.42 13.05 8.34
C ARG A 24 7.84 12.61 8.74
N LEU A 25 8.83 13.51 8.66
CA LEU A 25 10.21 13.23 9.12
C LEU A 25 10.30 13.03 10.65
N LEU A 26 9.40 13.65 11.41
CA LEU A 26 9.26 13.47 12.87
C LEU A 26 8.41 12.25 13.26
N ASN A 27 7.94 11.46 12.28
CA ASN A 27 7.02 10.35 12.51
C ASN A 27 5.70 10.78 13.17
N GLU A 28 5.18 11.95 12.79
CA GLU A 28 3.88 12.51 13.20
C GLU A 28 2.90 12.52 12.00
N PRO A 29 2.53 11.35 11.45
CA PRO A 29 1.76 11.28 10.20
C PRO A 29 0.31 11.78 10.33
N ASP A 30 -0.29 11.71 11.52
CA ASP A 30 -1.65 12.23 11.77
C ASP A 30 -1.71 13.76 11.58
N LEU A 31 -0.68 14.48 12.04
CA LEU A 31 -0.59 15.93 11.84
C LEU A 31 -0.37 16.28 10.37
N ALA A 32 0.46 15.51 9.68
CA ALA A 32 0.68 15.66 8.24
C ALA A 32 -0.61 15.41 7.44
N GLU A 33 -1.35 14.35 7.75
CA GLU A 33 -2.66 14.07 7.14
C GLU A 33 -3.64 15.22 7.37
N SER A 34 -3.76 15.70 8.60
CA SER A 34 -4.66 16.81 8.93
C SER A 34 -4.39 18.04 8.09
N ILE A 35 -3.13 18.46 7.94
CA ILE A 35 -2.77 19.63 7.13
C ILE A 35 -3.06 19.39 5.64
N CYS A 36 -2.79 18.18 5.12
CA CYS A 36 -3.12 17.89 3.73
C CYS A 36 -4.64 17.99 3.47
N LEU A 37 -5.47 17.55 4.42
CA LEU A 37 -6.93 17.70 4.31
C LEU A 37 -7.36 19.17 4.29
N ASP A 38 -6.73 20.03 5.10
CA ASP A 38 -7.01 21.47 5.09
C ASP A 38 -6.63 22.12 3.75
N ILE A 39 -5.50 21.74 3.16
CA ILE A 39 -5.09 22.21 1.82
C ILE A 39 -6.08 21.74 0.75
N LEU A 40 -6.47 20.45 0.78
CA LEU A 40 -7.37 19.87 -0.21
C LEU A 40 -8.82 20.35 -0.05
N ALA A 41 -9.20 20.87 1.12
CA ALA A 41 -10.50 21.51 1.31
C ALA A 41 -10.62 22.82 0.52
N ILE A 42 -9.52 23.56 0.33
CA ILE A 42 -9.50 24.81 -0.44
C ILE A 42 -9.09 24.61 -1.90
N VAL A 43 -8.14 23.71 -2.18
CA VAL A 43 -7.66 23.38 -3.53
C VAL A 43 -7.68 21.86 -3.74
N PRO A 44 -8.83 21.27 -4.12
CA PRO A 44 -9.01 19.81 -4.15
C PRO A 44 -8.07 19.04 -5.09
N ASP A 45 -7.57 19.69 -6.14
CA ASP A 45 -6.71 19.07 -7.16
C ASP A 45 -5.22 19.41 -6.95
N HIS A 46 -4.83 19.85 -5.74
CA HIS A 46 -3.44 20.18 -5.43
C HIS A 46 -2.56 18.91 -5.36
N GLN A 47 -1.92 18.55 -6.47
CA GLN A 47 -1.23 17.26 -6.66
C GLN A 47 -0.18 16.95 -5.57
N GLN A 48 0.62 17.93 -5.14
CA GLN A 48 1.61 17.72 -4.07
C GLN A 48 0.97 17.41 -2.72
N ALA A 49 -0.23 17.93 -2.45
CA ALA A 49 -0.97 17.67 -1.22
C ALA A 49 -1.65 16.29 -1.27
N LEU A 50 -2.16 15.88 -2.44
CA LEU A 50 -2.66 14.51 -2.66
C LEU A 50 -1.55 13.47 -2.45
N ILE A 51 -0.38 13.68 -3.06
CA ILE A 51 0.79 12.81 -2.87
C ILE A 51 1.17 12.74 -1.38
N SER A 52 1.28 13.90 -0.72
CA SER A 52 1.65 13.95 0.70
C SER A 52 0.60 13.29 1.60
N LEU A 53 -0.69 13.41 1.28
CA LEU A 53 -1.77 12.75 2.00
C LEU A 53 -1.68 11.23 1.88
N LEU A 54 -1.44 10.71 0.67
CA LEU A 54 -1.23 9.28 0.45
C LEU A 54 -0.04 8.77 1.28
N LEU A 55 1.06 9.51 1.28
CA LEU A 55 2.25 9.15 2.04
C LEU A 55 1.99 9.19 3.55
N ALA A 56 1.32 10.22 4.07
CA ALA A 56 0.96 10.31 5.49
C ALA A 56 0.04 9.17 5.94
N ARG A 57 -0.96 8.80 5.12
CA ARG A 57 -1.85 7.67 5.42
C ARG A 57 -1.12 6.33 5.43
N THR A 58 -0.21 6.13 4.49
CA THR A 58 0.56 4.88 4.42
C THR A 58 1.67 4.83 5.48
N ASP A 59 2.14 5.97 6.00
CA ASP A 59 3.04 6.05 7.17
C ASP A 59 2.35 5.47 8.43
N GLN A 60 1.02 5.60 8.54
CA GLN A 60 0.22 5.11 9.68
C GLN A 60 -0.03 3.59 9.69
N PHE A 61 0.31 2.86 8.62
CA PHE A 61 0.09 1.41 8.54
C PHE A 61 0.79 0.61 9.66
N GLN A 62 1.76 1.22 10.35
CA GLN A 62 2.41 0.63 11.53
C GLN A 62 1.47 0.48 12.73
N SER A 63 0.49 1.37 12.85
CA SER A 63 -0.46 1.39 13.97
C SER A 63 -1.77 0.70 13.60
N HIS A 64 -2.26 0.97 12.40
CA HIS A 64 -3.49 0.39 11.88
C HIS A 64 -3.42 0.25 10.35
N VAL A 65 -3.68 -0.95 9.86
CA VAL A 65 -3.67 -1.23 8.42
C VAL A 65 -5.04 -0.98 7.82
N ASP A 66 -5.19 0.13 7.08
CA ASP A 66 -6.31 0.37 6.17
C ASP A 66 -5.81 1.03 4.87
N THR A 67 -5.84 0.28 3.77
CA THR A 67 -5.37 0.78 2.47
C THR A 67 -6.40 1.64 1.74
N LYS A 68 -7.69 1.53 2.07
CA LYS A 68 -8.76 2.15 1.29
C LYS A 68 -8.64 3.68 1.23
N PRO A 69 -8.31 4.40 2.33
CA PRO A 69 -8.11 5.84 2.30
C PRO A 69 -6.96 6.26 1.38
N ALA A 70 -5.86 5.49 1.31
CA ALA A 70 -4.73 5.78 0.44
C ALA A 70 -5.08 5.51 -1.04
N GLN A 71 -5.76 4.40 -1.33
CA GLN A 71 -6.21 4.05 -2.70
C GLN A 71 -7.19 5.08 -3.28
N LYS A 72 -8.07 5.65 -2.45
CA LYS A 72 -8.96 6.75 -2.86
C LYS A 72 -8.22 8.02 -3.24
N VAL A 73 -7.10 8.32 -2.57
CA VAL A 73 -6.25 9.47 -2.89
C VAL A 73 -5.47 9.20 -4.16
N LEU A 74 -4.95 7.97 -4.33
CA LEU A 74 -4.23 7.56 -5.53
C LEU A 74 -5.07 7.73 -6.80
N ALA A 75 -6.37 7.46 -6.73
CA ALA A 75 -7.28 7.66 -7.86
C ALA A 75 -7.30 9.11 -8.39
N GLN A 76 -6.94 10.09 -7.55
CA GLN A 76 -6.91 11.53 -7.85
C GLN A 76 -5.51 12.03 -8.27
N ILE A 77 -4.46 11.21 -8.07
CA ILE A 77 -3.10 11.55 -8.50
C ILE A 77 -3.02 11.41 -10.03
N LYS A 78 -2.41 12.42 -10.65
CA LYS A 78 -2.19 12.52 -12.10
C LYS A 78 -0.80 12.01 -12.49
N GLY A 79 -0.71 11.45 -13.69
CA GLY A 79 0.52 10.93 -14.28
C GLY A 79 0.65 9.42 -14.11
N ASP A 80 1.02 8.75 -15.20
CA ASP A 80 1.10 7.28 -15.23
C ASP A 80 2.26 6.77 -14.36
N TYR A 81 3.39 7.51 -14.36
CA TYR A 81 4.52 7.24 -13.47
C TYR A 81 4.09 7.35 -12.01
N GLU A 82 3.50 8.48 -11.61
CA GLU A 82 3.11 8.76 -10.24
C GLU A 82 2.10 7.73 -9.74
N ARG A 83 1.10 7.39 -10.56
CA ARG A 83 0.09 6.38 -10.19
C ARG A 83 0.70 5.01 -9.96
N ALA A 84 1.58 4.55 -10.86
CA ALA A 84 2.27 3.27 -10.69
C ALA A 84 3.20 3.30 -9.46
N TYR A 85 3.99 4.38 -9.32
CA TYR A 85 4.95 4.52 -8.23
C TYR A 85 4.29 4.57 -6.84
N TYR A 86 3.21 5.34 -6.68
CA TYR A 86 2.53 5.47 -5.40
C TYR A 86 1.61 4.27 -5.06
N GLU A 87 1.09 3.53 -6.05
CA GLU A 87 0.47 2.20 -5.80
C GLU A 87 1.53 1.24 -5.21
N GLY A 88 2.73 1.22 -5.80
CA GLY A 88 3.85 0.42 -5.29
C GLY A 88 4.20 0.75 -3.84
N ILE A 89 4.19 2.04 -3.46
CA ILE A 89 4.40 2.48 -2.07
C ILE A 89 3.31 1.98 -1.12
N ILE A 90 2.04 1.95 -1.54
CA ILE A 90 0.94 1.40 -0.72
C ILE A 90 1.22 -0.07 -0.41
N TRP A 91 1.54 -0.86 -1.44
CA TRP A 91 1.83 -2.28 -1.29
C TRP A 91 3.11 -2.54 -0.49
N GLU A 92 4.19 -1.80 -0.73
CA GLU A 92 5.45 -1.91 0.00
C GLU A 92 5.23 -1.68 1.50
N ARG A 93 4.52 -0.60 1.85
CA ARG A 93 4.26 -0.23 3.24
C ARG A 93 3.31 -1.21 3.92
N LEU A 94 2.35 -1.76 3.19
CA LEU A 94 1.47 -2.84 3.66
C LEU A 94 2.28 -4.12 3.96
N GLY A 95 3.16 -4.53 3.06
CA GLY A 95 4.07 -5.67 3.28
C GLY A 95 4.92 -5.47 4.52
N ASN A 96 5.54 -4.30 4.65
CA ASN A 96 6.34 -3.94 5.82
C ASN A 96 5.53 -3.92 7.13
N ALA A 97 4.28 -3.47 7.10
CA ALA A 97 3.39 -3.51 8.27
C ALA A 97 3.08 -4.96 8.68
N ARG A 98 2.82 -5.84 7.71
CA ARG A 98 2.58 -7.27 7.96
C ARG A 98 3.80 -7.96 8.59
N ILE A 99 5.01 -7.64 8.12
CA ILE A 99 6.26 -8.14 8.73
C ILE A 99 6.35 -7.71 10.19
N ARG A 100 6.07 -6.43 10.50
CA ARG A 100 6.14 -5.90 11.86
C ARG A 100 5.10 -6.48 12.81
N HIS A 101 3.85 -6.62 12.36
CA HIS A 101 2.77 -7.16 13.18
C HIS A 101 2.91 -8.68 13.40
N GLY A 102 3.49 -9.39 12.44
CA GLY A 102 3.68 -10.83 12.51
C GLY A 102 2.36 -11.61 12.52
N GLY A 103 2.41 -12.83 13.06
CA GLY A 103 1.26 -13.74 13.13
C GLY A 103 1.26 -14.84 12.07
N ALA A 104 0.31 -15.77 12.19
CA ALA A 104 0.19 -16.89 11.26
C ALA A 104 -0.11 -16.39 9.83
N GLY A 105 0.69 -16.82 8.85
CA GLY A 105 0.55 -16.40 7.46
C GLY A 105 1.11 -15.01 7.13
N ALA A 106 1.70 -14.30 8.10
CA ALA A 106 2.29 -12.98 7.87
C ALA A 106 3.39 -12.98 6.81
N GLY A 107 4.23 -14.02 6.78
CA GLY A 107 5.29 -14.17 5.77
C GLY A 107 4.76 -14.24 4.34
N ALA A 108 3.77 -15.10 4.07
CA ALA A 108 3.15 -15.22 2.76
C ALA A 108 2.37 -13.96 2.36
N SER A 109 1.67 -13.35 3.31
CA SER A 109 0.94 -12.11 3.09
C SER A 109 1.88 -10.92 2.82
N ALA A 110 3.02 -10.86 3.50
CA ALA A 110 4.06 -9.86 3.25
C ALA A 110 4.73 -10.09 1.89
N TYR A 111 5.05 -11.34 1.55
CA TYR A 111 5.61 -11.72 0.24
C TYR A 111 4.71 -11.26 -0.90
N HIS A 112 3.41 -11.57 -0.83
CA HIS A 112 2.43 -11.11 -1.81
C HIS A 112 2.46 -9.59 -1.94
N ALA A 113 2.35 -8.83 -0.84
CA ALA A 113 2.35 -7.37 -0.90
C ALA A 113 3.65 -6.80 -1.49
N LEU A 114 4.81 -7.37 -1.14
CA LEU A 114 6.09 -6.92 -1.71
C LEU A 114 6.20 -7.25 -3.20
N ARG A 115 5.62 -8.36 -3.67
CA ARG A 115 5.58 -8.71 -5.11
C ARG A 115 4.67 -7.77 -5.89
N GLU A 116 3.47 -7.46 -5.40
CA GLU A 116 2.60 -6.44 -6.01
C GLU A 116 3.32 -5.09 -6.11
N ALA A 117 4.01 -4.67 -5.04
CA ALA A 117 4.80 -3.45 -5.05
C ALA A 117 5.90 -3.46 -6.13
N MET A 118 6.59 -4.57 -6.31
CA MET A 118 7.61 -4.73 -7.34
C MET A 118 7.03 -4.63 -8.75
N ASP A 119 5.87 -5.26 -9.00
CA ASP A 119 5.21 -5.22 -10.31
C ASP A 119 4.71 -3.80 -10.63
N ASP A 120 4.25 -3.05 -9.62
CA ASP A 120 3.94 -1.62 -9.73
C ASP A 120 5.17 -0.76 -10.04
N TYR A 121 6.29 -1.00 -9.35
CA TYR A 121 7.54 -0.28 -9.61
C TYR A 121 8.10 -0.59 -11.00
N GLU A 122 8.03 -1.83 -11.48
CA GLU A 122 8.39 -2.18 -12.85
C GLU A 122 7.54 -1.42 -13.87
N ARG A 123 6.23 -1.28 -13.61
CA ARG A 123 5.36 -0.44 -14.44
C ARG A 123 5.78 1.02 -14.41
N ALA A 124 6.13 1.56 -13.23
CA ALA A 124 6.61 2.93 -13.08
C ALA A 124 7.93 3.15 -13.85
N MET A 125 8.86 2.19 -13.83
CA MET A 125 10.09 2.25 -14.62
C MET A 125 9.81 2.42 -16.13
N GLY A 126 8.73 1.83 -16.64
CA GLY A 126 8.30 1.99 -18.03
C GLY A 126 7.90 3.42 -18.42
N PHE A 127 7.56 4.26 -17.45
CA PHE A 127 7.19 5.67 -17.64
C PHE A 127 8.29 6.65 -17.18
N ALA A 128 9.38 6.16 -16.59
CA ALA A 128 10.39 7.00 -15.96
C ALA A 128 11.15 7.85 -16.99
N THR A 129 11.35 9.13 -16.66
CA THR A 129 12.25 10.01 -17.41
C THR A 129 13.71 9.64 -17.12
N PRO A 130 14.65 9.86 -18.06
CA PRO A 130 16.07 9.60 -17.82
C PRO A 130 16.59 10.25 -16.52
N GLY A 131 17.23 9.46 -15.67
CA GLY A 131 17.77 9.90 -14.38
C GLY A 131 16.80 9.81 -13.20
N ASN A 132 15.53 9.43 -13.42
CA ASN A 132 14.61 9.10 -12.35
C ASN A 132 14.68 7.60 -12.03
N ASP A 133 15.54 7.24 -11.08
CA ASP A 133 15.76 5.86 -10.65
C ASP A 133 14.97 5.48 -9.39
N ASP A 134 14.02 6.31 -8.95
CA ASP A 134 13.31 6.12 -7.68
C ASP A 134 12.58 4.77 -7.61
N ALA A 135 11.88 4.39 -8.69
CA ALA A 135 11.21 3.10 -8.78
C ALA A 135 12.21 1.92 -8.68
N ILE A 136 13.41 2.06 -9.28
CA ILE A 136 14.47 1.04 -9.23
C ILE A 136 14.97 0.88 -7.78
N LEU A 137 15.22 1.99 -7.09
CA LEU A 137 15.67 1.98 -5.69
C LEU A 137 14.65 1.31 -4.77
N ARG A 138 13.37 1.56 -5.00
CA ARG A 138 12.26 0.94 -4.25
C ARG A 138 12.12 -0.55 -4.54
N TRP A 139 12.11 -0.94 -5.82
CA TRP A 139 12.10 -2.35 -6.23
C TRP A 139 13.26 -3.12 -5.60
N ASN A 140 14.48 -2.56 -5.64
CA ASN A 140 15.68 -3.14 -5.03
C ASN A 140 15.54 -3.30 -3.51
N THR A 141 14.77 -2.43 -2.86
CA THR A 141 14.48 -2.53 -1.44
C THR A 141 13.54 -3.70 -1.17
N CYS A 142 12.44 -3.84 -1.91
CA CYS A 142 11.54 -4.99 -1.81
C CYS A 142 12.28 -6.32 -2.05
N ALA A 143 13.10 -6.40 -3.10
CA ALA A 143 13.88 -7.59 -3.41
C ALA A 143 14.83 -7.96 -2.27
N ARG A 144 15.56 -6.99 -1.70
CA ARG A 144 16.43 -7.23 -0.55
C ARG A 144 15.66 -7.70 0.69
N VAL A 145 14.49 -7.13 0.97
CA VAL A 145 13.64 -7.59 2.09
C VAL A 145 13.25 -9.05 1.90
N ILE A 146 12.81 -9.46 0.71
CA ILE A 146 12.46 -10.86 0.44
C ILE A 146 13.70 -11.77 0.59
N MET A 147 14.82 -11.41 -0.04
CA MET A 147 16.04 -12.24 -0.04
C MET A 147 16.64 -12.42 1.37
N GLN A 148 16.54 -11.40 2.23
CA GLN A 148 17.14 -11.41 3.57
C GLN A 148 16.25 -12.09 4.63
N ASN A 149 15.00 -12.40 4.32
CA ASN A 149 14.03 -12.95 5.27
C ASN A 149 13.42 -14.25 4.72
N PRO A 150 13.99 -15.44 5.04
CA PRO A 150 13.53 -16.73 4.51
C PRO A 150 12.07 -17.07 4.80
N ASP A 151 11.49 -16.48 5.86
CA ASP A 151 10.08 -16.65 6.23
C ASP A 151 9.12 -15.84 5.35
N ILE A 152 9.63 -14.84 4.61
CA ILE A 152 8.87 -14.07 3.61
C ILE A 152 8.92 -14.81 2.29
N ARG A 153 8.08 -15.84 2.20
CA ARG A 153 7.97 -16.73 1.04
C ARG A 153 6.50 -16.96 0.70
N PRO A 154 6.17 -17.31 -0.55
CA PRO A 154 4.79 -17.62 -0.93
C PRO A 154 4.22 -18.72 -0.03
N ALA A 155 2.89 -18.70 0.16
CA ALA A 155 2.21 -19.81 0.82
C ALA A 155 2.44 -21.09 0.02
N PRO A 156 2.64 -22.26 0.68
CA PRO A 156 2.68 -23.52 -0.05
C PRO A 156 1.38 -23.67 -0.85
N GLU A 157 1.51 -24.07 -2.11
CA GLU A 157 0.35 -24.40 -2.93
C GLU A 157 -0.50 -25.42 -2.17
N LYS A 158 -1.80 -25.14 -2.02
CA LYS A 158 -2.72 -26.15 -1.51
C LYS A 158 -2.75 -27.27 -2.56
N GLU A 159 -2.31 -28.47 -2.19
CA GLU A 159 -2.59 -29.65 -3.01
C GLU A 159 -4.10 -29.66 -3.32
N PRO A 160 -4.50 -29.79 -4.61
CA PRO A 160 -5.90 -29.87 -4.94
C PRO A 160 -6.51 -31.01 -4.12
N ALA A 161 -7.56 -30.70 -3.37
CA ALA A 161 -8.28 -31.71 -2.60
C ALA A 161 -8.67 -32.82 -3.59
N GLN A 162 -8.10 -34.01 -3.41
CA GLN A 162 -8.55 -35.19 -4.13
C GLN A 162 -10.03 -35.36 -3.79
N GLU A 163 -10.90 -35.06 -4.75
CA GLU A 163 -12.28 -35.50 -4.73
C GLU A 163 -12.23 -37.03 -4.65
N TRP A 164 -12.42 -37.57 -3.45
CA TRP A 164 -12.73 -38.98 -3.30
C TRP A 164 -14.13 -39.19 -3.87
N GLU A 165 -14.21 -39.54 -5.15
CA GLU A 165 -15.40 -40.17 -5.73
C GLU A 165 -15.70 -41.41 -4.87
N LEU A 166 -16.74 -41.31 -4.04
CA LEU A 166 -17.33 -42.47 -3.41
C LEU A 166 -17.99 -43.29 -4.53
N ASP A 167 -17.31 -44.34 -4.97
CA ASP A 167 -17.90 -45.40 -5.78
C ASP A 167 -19.11 -45.99 -5.03
N GLU A 168 -20.32 -45.55 -5.37
CA GLU A 168 -21.55 -46.28 -5.06
C GLU A 168 -21.65 -47.52 -5.97
N ALA A 169 -20.79 -48.50 -5.72
CA ALA A 169 -20.90 -49.83 -6.31
C ALA A 169 -21.00 -50.88 -5.19
N GLY A 170 -22.22 -51.11 -4.69
CA GLY A 170 -22.41 -52.18 -3.71
C GLY A 170 -23.76 -52.30 -3.03
N SER A 171 -24.90 -52.10 -3.72
CA SER A 171 -26.18 -52.60 -3.20
C SER A 171 -26.98 -53.32 -4.28
N ARG A 172 -26.65 -54.60 -4.45
CA ARG A 172 -27.60 -55.64 -4.88
C ARG A 172 -27.32 -56.87 -4.04
N ILE A 173 -28.13 -57.06 -3.00
CA ILE A 173 -28.33 -58.36 -2.39
C ILE A 173 -29.73 -58.81 -2.85
N ALA A 174 -29.76 -60.02 -3.40
CA ALA A 174 -30.81 -60.58 -4.22
C ALA A 174 -32.07 -60.99 -3.43
N ASP A 175 -33.20 -60.97 -4.15
CA ASP A 175 -34.40 -61.75 -3.83
C ASP A 175 -34.08 -63.25 -3.87
N ALA A 176 -34.48 -63.98 -2.82
CA ALA A 176 -34.94 -65.38 -2.83
C ALA A 176 -35.66 -65.72 -1.52
#